data_AF-A0A5N3VVI9-F1
#
_entry.id   AF-A0A5N3VVI9-F1
#
_cell.length_a   1.000
_cell.length_b   1.000
_cell.length_c   1.000
_cell.angle_alpha   90.00
_cell.angle_beta   90.00
_cell.angle_gamma   90.00
#
_symmetry.space_group_name_H-M   'P 1'
#
loop_
_entity.id
_entity.type
_entity.pdbx_description
1 polymer ?
#
loop_
_entity_poly.entity_id
_entity_poly.type
_entity_poly.pdbx_seq_one_letter_code
_entity_poly.pdbx_strand_id
1 'polypeptide(L)'
;MSELSKPEEDLQDPGEAQDPVEVQLLEAAVGEAASPLASSPTVSSSAPGEALPQETLKEMITNLMNFLLLKYRAKEQTSQAEMLEKVLKDNQEHFWVIFRQASECLQLVFGVEVTLVYPRADTYAMIPALGLTCDAMQSSEQGLPKAGLLVLVLSVIMRNGDPTPEEVVWGALSRMGVCVGREHSIFGEPKELLTQVWVQEGYLEYWQVPDSDPARYKFLWGPRAYAETSKQKVMAFVLRVRQRAWRSFLLQFAEAAREEEGQGGLSQSSSQSNPSL
;
A
#
# COMPACT_ATOMS: atom_id res chain seq x y z
N MET A 1 16.49 59.86 1.11
CA MET A 1 15.25 60.44 0.54
C MET A 1 14.49 59.31 -0.13
N SER A 2 13.33 58.84 0.30
CA SER A 2 12.54 58.96 1.56
C SER A 2 11.64 57.70 1.57
N GLU A 3 11.40 57.00 2.69
CA GLU A 3 10.28 57.20 3.63
C GLU A 3 8.91 57.30 2.92
N LEU A 4 7.79 56.67 3.31
CA LEU A 4 7.35 55.88 4.48
C LEU A 4 6.10 55.06 3.96
N SER A 5 5.54 53.97 4.51
CA SER A 5 4.95 53.78 5.84
C SER A 5 4.39 52.34 5.99
N LYS A 6 4.51 51.76 7.19
CA LYS A 6 3.49 50.85 7.78
C LYS A 6 2.39 51.69 8.46
N PRO A 7 1.35 51.08 9.02
CA PRO A 7 1.34 51.06 10.48
C PRO A 7 1.10 49.68 11.11
N GLU A 8 1.51 49.57 12.36
CA GLU A 8 1.12 48.55 13.33
C GLU A 8 -0.05 49.08 14.17
N GLU A 9 -0.86 48.19 14.71
CA GLU A 9 -1.66 48.38 15.92
C GLU A 9 -2.14 47.01 16.41
N ASP A 10 -2.44 46.83 17.68
CA ASP A 10 -1.53 46.58 18.81
C ASP A 10 -2.35 45.78 19.84
N LEU A 11 -1.64 45.12 20.77
CA LEU A 11 -2.09 44.48 22.02
C LEU A 11 -3.59 44.37 22.38
N GLN A 12 -3.98 43.15 22.83
CA GLN A 12 -4.43 42.96 24.22
C GLN A 12 -4.39 41.49 24.71
N ASP A 13 -3.48 41.23 25.63
CA ASP A 13 -3.55 40.24 26.73
C ASP A 13 -3.35 41.06 28.03
N PRO A 14 -4.06 40.78 29.14
CA PRO A 14 -3.36 40.13 30.25
C PRO A 14 -4.22 39.20 31.14
N GLY A 15 -3.61 38.19 31.77
CA GLY A 15 -4.29 37.43 32.83
C GLY A 15 -3.56 36.26 33.52
N GLU A 16 -2.34 36.43 34.04
CA GLU A 16 -1.77 35.47 35.02
C GLU A 16 -2.40 35.62 36.42
N ALA A 17 -2.75 34.50 37.08
CA ALA A 17 -2.64 34.32 38.54
C ALA A 17 -2.88 32.86 39.00
N GLN A 18 -1.78 32.16 39.27
CA GLN A 18 -1.47 31.28 40.42
C GLN A 18 -2.57 30.51 41.20
N ASP A 19 -2.31 29.20 41.34
CA ASP A 19 -2.86 28.18 42.27
C ASP A 19 -2.13 28.24 43.66
N PRO A 20 -2.27 27.28 44.61
CA PRO A 20 -3.43 26.71 45.34
C PRO A 20 -3.41 27.00 46.86
N VAL A 21 -4.52 26.79 47.61
CA VAL A 21 -4.50 26.40 49.05
C VAL A 21 -5.65 25.43 49.40
N GLU A 22 -5.39 24.57 50.38
CA GLU A 22 -6.08 23.32 50.76
C GLU A 22 -6.87 23.43 52.10
N VAL A 23 -7.71 22.40 52.42
CA VAL A 23 -8.30 22.02 53.74
C VAL A 23 -9.24 23.02 54.49
N GLN A 24 -10.14 22.67 55.43
CA GLN A 24 -10.36 21.50 56.32
C GLN A 24 -11.88 21.47 56.76
N LEU A 25 -12.65 20.36 56.69
CA LEU A 25 -13.00 19.33 57.73
C LEU A 25 -14.29 19.55 58.58
N LEU A 26 -14.78 18.44 59.18
CA LEU A 26 -15.83 18.21 60.22
C LEU A 26 -17.32 18.04 59.77
N GLU A 27 -18.15 17.15 60.35
CA GLU A 27 -17.94 15.79 60.94
C GLU A 27 -19.30 15.08 61.28
N ALA A 28 -19.23 13.85 61.84
CA ALA A 28 -20.25 12.96 62.45
C ALA A 28 -20.82 11.84 61.54
N ALA A 29 -20.52 10.53 61.70
CA ALA A 29 -20.62 9.59 62.86
C ALA A 29 -22.09 9.16 63.16
N VAL A 30 -22.49 7.89 63.38
CA VAL A 30 -21.86 6.58 63.75
C VAL A 30 -22.63 5.44 63.00
N GLY A 31 -22.18 4.20 62.73
CA GLY A 31 -20.90 3.50 62.95
C GLY A 31 -21.09 1.97 63.22
N GLU A 32 -19.98 1.24 63.41
CA GLU A 32 -19.83 -0.17 63.91
C GLU A 32 -20.33 -1.36 63.03
N ALA A 33 -19.60 -2.47 62.81
CA ALA A 33 -18.38 -3.00 63.46
C ALA A 33 -17.37 -3.75 62.53
N ALA A 34 -16.18 -4.01 63.08
CA ALA A 34 -14.96 -4.72 62.60
C ALA A 34 -15.15 -6.17 62.04
N SER A 35 -14.23 -6.88 61.33
CA SER A 35 -12.85 -6.72 60.77
C SER A 35 -12.44 -8.04 60.04
N PRO A 36 -11.24 -8.24 59.42
CA PRO A 36 -10.43 -7.36 58.53
C PRO A 36 -9.75 -8.11 57.32
N LEU A 37 -8.93 -7.36 56.55
CA LEU A 37 -7.76 -7.75 55.71
C LEU A 37 -7.88 -8.12 54.20
N ALA A 38 -6.90 -7.53 53.46
CA ALA A 38 -6.29 -7.94 52.17
C ALA A 38 -6.92 -7.50 50.83
N SER A 39 -6.48 -6.31 50.42
CA SER A 39 -6.49 -5.63 49.11
C SER A 39 -6.23 -6.47 47.83
N SER A 40 -7.02 -6.18 46.78
CA SER A 40 -6.67 -5.78 45.38
C SER A 40 -5.59 -6.52 44.53
N PRO A 41 -5.61 -6.44 43.17
CA PRO A 41 -6.68 -6.02 42.24
C PRO A 41 -6.96 -7.04 41.10
N THR A 42 -7.88 -6.65 40.21
CA THR A 42 -8.21 -7.22 38.89
C THR A 42 -7.03 -7.80 38.09
N VAL A 43 -7.07 -9.10 37.78
CA VAL A 43 -6.35 -9.67 36.63
C VAL A 43 -7.26 -9.62 35.41
N SER A 44 -7.24 -8.49 34.70
CA SER A 44 -7.64 -8.50 33.29
C SER A 44 -6.58 -9.30 32.55
N SER A 45 -6.91 -10.54 32.19
CA SER A 45 -6.11 -11.31 31.24
C SER A 45 -6.19 -10.60 29.89
N SER A 46 -5.28 -9.66 29.64
CA SER A 46 -4.98 -9.21 28.28
C SER A 46 -4.51 -10.44 27.52
N ALA A 47 -5.38 -10.98 26.66
CA ALA A 47 -4.96 -11.99 25.70
C ALA A 47 -3.76 -11.45 24.91
N PRO A 48 -2.77 -12.28 24.57
CA PRO A 48 -1.80 -11.92 23.54
C PRO A 48 -2.61 -11.50 22.30
N GLY A 49 -2.32 -10.33 21.72
CA GLY A 49 -3.10 -9.80 20.62
C GLY A 49 -3.20 -10.84 19.51
N GLU A 50 -4.40 -11.39 19.28
CA GLU A 50 -4.60 -12.44 18.29
C GLU A 50 -4.31 -11.86 16.90
N ALA A 51 -3.19 -12.27 16.32
CA ALA A 51 -2.85 -11.91 14.96
C ALA A 51 -3.97 -12.38 14.03
N LEU A 52 -4.61 -11.41 13.38
CA LEU A 52 -5.78 -11.61 12.53
C LEU A 52 -5.51 -12.73 11.50
N PRO A 53 -6.37 -13.77 11.39
CA PRO A 53 -6.13 -14.89 10.49
C PRO A 53 -5.74 -14.45 9.07
N GLN A 54 -4.71 -15.10 8.51
CA GLN A 54 -4.08 -14.66 7.25
C GLN A 54 -5.07 -14.53 6.09
N GLU A 55 -6.11 -15.38 6.06
CA GLU A 55 -7.17 -15.31 5.06
C GLU A 55 -8.05 -14.06 5.21
N THR A 56 -8.43 -13.69 6.43
CA THR A 56 -9.19 -12.46 6.70
C THR A 56 -8.38 -11.22 6.36
N LEU A 57 -7.06 -11.24 6.58
CA LEU A 57 -6.16 -10.16 6.13
C LEU A 57 -6.13 -10.03 4.60
N LYS A 58 -6.02 -11.15 3.86
CA LYS A 58 -6.09 -11.17 2.38
C LYS A 58 -7.44 -10.67 1.87
N GLU A 59 -8.53 -11.03 2.55
CA GLU A 59 -9.87 -10.56 2.21
C GLU A 59 -9.99 -9.04 2.38
N MET A 60 -9.54 -8.48 3.51
CA MET A 60 -9.54 -7.04 3.74
C MET A 60 -8.66 -6.27 2.73
N ILE A 61 -7.49 -6.80 2.37
CA ILE A 61 -6.65 -6.23 1.31
C ILE A 61 -7.41 -6.21 -0.03
N THR A 62 -8.06 -7.31 -0.39
CA THR A 62 -8.84 -7.44 -1.62
C THR A 62 -10.04 -6.48 -1.64
N ASN A 63 -10.76 -6.37 -0.52
CA ASN A 63 -11.89 -5.45 -0.36
C ASN A 63 -11.44 -3.98 -0.47
N LEU A 64 -10.28 -3.62 0.11
CA LEU A 64 -9.73 -2.28 -0.01
C LEU A 64 -9.26 -1.97 -1.44
N MET A 65 -8.61 -2.93 -2.12
CA MET A 65 -8.25 -2.79 -3.53
C MET A 65 -9.48 -2.56 -4.41
N ASN A 66 -10.54 -3.35 -4.22
CA ASN A 66 -11.79 -3.20 -4.96
C ASN A 66 -12.46 -1.84 -4.70
N PHE A 67 -12.51 -1.39 -3.44
CA PHE A 67 -13.01 -0.07 -3.08
C PHE A 67 -12.23 1.06 -3.78
N LEU A 68 -10.89 1.00 -3.77
CA LEU A 68 -10.03 1.99 -4.42
C LEU A 68 -10.15 1.95 -5.96
N LEU A 69 -10.37 0.78 -6.56
CA LEU A 69 -10.66 0.64 -8.00
C LEU A 69 -12.01 1.24 -8.39
N LEU A 70 -13.03 1.11 -7.55
CA LEU A 70 -14.31 1.79 -7.75
C LEU A 70 -14.15 3.31 -7.70
N LYS A 71 -13.42 3.83 -6.70
CA LYS A 71 -13.09 5.25 -6.61
C LYS A 71 -12.26 5.75 -7.80
N TYR A 72 -11.29 4.97 -8.30
CA TYR A 72 -10.54 5.27 -9.53
C TYR A 72 -11.45 5.41 -10.76
N ARG A 73 -12.36 4.46 -10.98
CA ARG A 73 -13.34 4.50 -12.07
C ARG A 73 -14.28 5.71 -11.96
N ALA A 74 -14.77 6.00 -10.76
CA ALA A 74 -15.60 7.17 -10.48
C ALA A 74 -14.83 8.51 -10.55
N LYS A 75 -13.49 8.48 -10.63
CA LYS A 75 -12.59 9.64 -10.52
C LYS A 75 -12.78 10.41 -9.21
N GLU A 76 -13.18 9.68 -8.16
CA GLU A 76 -13.40 10.20 -6.82
C GLU A 76 -12.14 10.13 -5.96
N GLN A 77 -12.08 10.99 -4.96
CA GLN A 77 -11.13 10.90 -3.85
C GLN A 77 -11.75 10.07 -2.71
N THR A 78 -10.91 9.62 -1.78
CA THR A 78 -11.35 8.95 -0.54
C THR A 78 -10.50 9.40 0.63
N SER A 79 -11.07 9.44 1.83
CA SER A 79 -10.32 9.71 3.06
C SER A 79 -9.93 8.43 3.79
N GLN A 80 -8.96 8.51 4.70
CA GLN A 80 -8.66 7.41 5.64
C GLN A 80 -9.90 7.01 6.45
N ALA A 81 -10.70 7.97 6.92
CA ALA A 81 -11.93 7.70 7.66
C ALA A 81 -12.94 6.90 6.82
N GLU A 82 -13.14 7.26 5.54
CA GLU A 82 -14.03 6.51 4.63
C GLU A 82 -13.54 5.07 4.38
N MET A 83 -12.22 4.88 4.22
CA MET A 83 -11.63 3.54 4.07
C MET A 83 -11.79 2.68 5.33
N LEU A 84 -11.59 3.26 6.51
CA LEU A 84 -11.81 2.59 7.79
C LEU A 84 -13.28 2.18 7.95
N GLU A 85 -14.21 3.13 7.80
CA GLU A 85 -15.66 2.92 7.97
C GLU A 85 -16.21 1.84 7.02
N LYS A 86 -15.87 1.93 5.72
CA LYS A 86 -16.49 1.08 4.69
C LYS A 86 -15.84 -0.29 4.54
N VAL A 87 -14.55 -0.42 4.84
CA VAL A 87 -13.78 -1.64 4.52
C VAL A 87 -13.27 -2.37 5.76
N LEU A 88 -12.60 -1.68 6.71
CA LEU A 88 -11.96 -2.35 7.85
C LEU A 88 -12.86 -2.50 9.08
N LYS A 89 -13.81 -1.56 9.25
CA LYS A 89 -14.78 -1.48 10.36
C LYS A 89 -14.09 -1.51 11.72
N ASP A 90 -14.08 -2.67 12.36
CA ASP A 90 -13.56 -2.90 13.71
C ASP A 90 -12.04 -3.16 13.71
N ASN A 91 -11.46 -3.55 12.58
CA ASN A 91 -10.05 -3.99 12.45
C ASN A 91 -9.09 -2.82 12.13
N GLN A 92 -9.26 -1.69 12.82
CA GLN A 92 -8.62 -0.41 12.45
C GLN A 92 -7.11 -0.41 12.73
N GLU A 93 -6.66 -1.19 13.71
CA GLU A 93 -5.26 -1.39 14.08
C GLU A 93 -4.40 -1.95 12.93
N HIS A 94 -5.00 -2.71 12.01
CA HIS A 94 -4.31 -3.26 10.84
C HIS A 94 -4.30 -2.34 9.61
N PHE A 95 -4.89 -1.13 9.71
CA PHE A 95 -5.07 -0.22 8.57
C PHE A 95 -3.81 0.02 7.75
N TRP A 96 -2.69 0.37 8.38
CA TRP A 96 -1.46 0.70 7.63
C TRP A 96 -0.86 -0.49 6.89
N VAL A 97 -1.02 -1.71 7.40
CA VAL A 97 -0.57 -2.94 6.74
C VAL A 97 -1.46 -3.23 5.52
N ILE A 98 -2.78 -3.19 5.70
CA ILE A 98 -3.78 -3.44 4.66
C ILE A 98 -3.69 -2.38 3.56
N PHE A 99 -3.65 -1.09 3.93
CA PHE A 99 -3.56 0.05 3.03
C PHE A 99 -2.27 0.02 2.19
N ARG A 100 -1.13 -0.27 2.82
CA ARG A 100 0.15 -0.44 2.11
C ARG A 100 0.07 -1.58 1.10
N GLN A 101 -0.35 -2.77 1.53
CA GLN A 101 -0.37 -3.95 0.67
C GLN A 101 -1.35 -3.78 -0.49
N ALA A 102 -2.54 -3.22 -0.24
CA ALA A 102 -3.50 -2.86 -1.28
C ALA A 102 -2.92 -1.84 -2.27
N SER A 103 -2.26 -0.78 -1.78
CA SER A 103 -1.62 0.24 -2.62
C SER A 103 -0.46 -0.31 -3.46
N GLU A 104 0.38 -1.19 -2.91
CA GLU A 104 1.45 -1.88 -3.64
C GLU A 104 0.88 -2.81 -4.72
N CYS A 105 -0.18 -3.56 -4.42
CA CYS A 105 -0.88 -4.41 -5.40
C CYS A 105 -1.59 -3.60 -6.50
N LEU A 106 -2.21 -2.46 -6.19
CA LEU A 106 -2.81 -1.54 -7.17
C LEU A 106 -1.76 -0.97 -8.13
N GLN A 107 -0.61 -0.54 -7.60
CA GLN A 107 0.47 -0.01 -8.42
C GLN A 107 1.09 -1.10 -9.34
N LEU A 108 1.19 -2.34 -8.86
CA LEU A 108 1.81 -3.45 -9.57
C LEU A 108 0.91 -4.11 -10.63
N VAL A 109 -0.31 -4.46 -10.25
CA VAL A 109 -1.23 -5.27 -11.09
C VAL A 109 -2.01 -4.36 -12.04
N PHE A 110 -2.56 -3.27 -11.49
CA PHE A 110 -3.48 -2.38 -12.20
C PHE A 110 -2.79 -1.15 -12.77
N GLY A 111 -1.62 -0.76 -12.23
CA GLY A 111 -0.93 0.47 -12.61
C GLY A 111 -1.59 1.71 -12.04
N VAL A 112 -2.17 1.62 -10.83
CA VAL A 112 -2.83 2.73 -10.15
C VAL A 112 -2.02 3.14 -8.92
N GLU A 113 -1.54 4.39 -8.89
CA GLU A 113 -0.82 4.96 -7.74
C GLU A 113 -1.81 5.66 -6.80
N VAL A 114 -1.90 5.18 -5.55
CA VAL A 114 -2.63 5.84 -4.46
C VAL A 114 -1.75 6.95 -3.89
N THR A 115 -2.20 8.20 -3.99
CA THR A 115 -1.42 9.40 -3.66
C THR A 115 -2.16 10.28 -2.66
N LEU A 116 -1.51 10.67 -1.57
CA LEU A 116 -2.05 11.64 -0.61
C LEU A 116 -2.10 13.04 -1.25
N VAL A 117 -3.29 13.63 -1.36
CA VAL A 117 -3.52 14.95 -1.97
C VAL A 117 -3.79 16.05 -0.95
N TYR A 118 -4.46 15.74 0.16
CA TYR A 118 -4.71 16.69 1.25
C TYR A 118 -4.28 16.11 2.60
N PRO A 119 -3.04 16.39 3.07
CA PRO A 119 -2.50 15.81 4.31
C PRO A 119 -3.22 16.19 5.60
N ARG A 120 -4.00 17.28 5.62
CA ARG A 120 -4.79 17.68 6.80
C ARG A 120 -6.13 16.95 6.94
N ALA A 121 -6.55 16.24 5.90
CA ALA A 121 -7.83 15.55 5.82
C ALA A 121 -7.66 14.08 5.40
N ASP A 122 -6.42 13.56 5.49
CA ASP A 122 -5.99 12.22 5.09
C ASP A 122 -6.67 11.74 3.80
N THR A 123 -6.69 12.61 2.79
CA THR A 123 -7.43 12.41 1.55
C THR A 123 -6.49 11.97 0.43
N TYR A 124 -6.88 10.89 -0.25
CA TYR A 124 -6.12 10.20 -1.27
C TYR A 124 -6.83 10.26 -2.62
N ALA A 125 -6.04 10.30 -3.69
CA ALA A 125 -6.48 10.16 -5.07
C ALA A 125 -5.79 8.95 -5.73
N MET A 126 -6.50 8.31 -6.66
CA MET A 126 -6.01 7.17 -7.45
C MET A 126 -5.63 7.70 -8.82
N ILE A 127 -4.36 7.58 -9.19
CA ILE A 127 -3.78 8.24 -10.37
C ILE A 127 -3.13 7.17 -11.28
N PRO A 128 -3.27 7.24 -12.62
CA PRO A 128 -2.59 6.30 -13.51
C PRO A 128 -1.07 6.37 -13.36
N ALA A 129 -0.42 5.22 -13.19
CA ALA A 129 1.03 5.11 -13.12
C ALA A 129 1.69 5.71 -14.37
N LEU A 130 2.77 6.45 -14.15
CA LEU A 130 3.54 7.16 -15.19
C LEU A 130 2.75 8.20 -16.01
N GLY A 131 1.48 8.48 -15.67
CA GLY A 131 0.59 9.32 -16.46
C GLY A 131 0.03 8.64 -17.72
N LEU A 132 0.02 7.31 -17.76
CA LEU A 132 -0.50 6.56 -18.91
C LEU A 132 -2.01 6.75 -19.07
N THR A 133 -2.49 6.83 -20.31
CA THR A 133 -3.91 7.07 -20.63
C THR A 133 -4.67 5.84 -21.14
N CYS A 134 -4.03 4.66 -21.18
CA CYS A 134 -4.59 3.40 -21.69
C CYS A 134 -5.88 2.93 -20.98
N ASP A 135 -6.07 3.27 -19.70
CA ASP A 135 -7.30 2.94 -18.96
C ASP A 135 -8.47 3.88 -19.32
N ALA A 136 -8.18 5.11 -19.76
CA ALA A 136 -9.19 6.12 -20.06
C ALA A 136 -9.88 5.91 -21.42
N MET A 137 -9.27 5.12 -22.32
CA MET A 137 -9.78 4.81 -23.65
C MET A 137 -10.73 3.60 -23.66
N GLN A 138 -10.66 2.75 -22.63
CA GLN A 138 -11.50 1.57 -22.48
C GLN A 138 -12.88 1.98 -21.93
N SER A 139 -13.74 2.46 -22.82
CA SER A 139 -15.07 3.03 -22.52
C SER A 139 -16.13 2.02 -22.04
N SER A 140 -15.78 0.76 -21.79
CA SER A 140 -16.68 -0.23 -21.20
C SER A 140 -16.59 -0.19 -19.67
N GLU A 141 -17.72 0.06 -19.00
CA GLU A 141 -17.79 0.25 -17.53
C GLU A 141 -17.33 -0.96 -16.69
N GLN A 142 -17.08 -2.10 -17.33
CA GLN A 142 -16.65 -3.35 -16.69
C GLN A 142 -15.12 -3.60 -16.76
N GLY A 143 -14.38 -2.88 -17.61
CA GLY A 143 -12.93 -3.08 -17.76
C GLY A 143 -12.14 -2.77 -16.48
N LEU A 144 -11.27 -3.69 -16.05
CA LEU A 144 -10.26 -3.40 -15.01
C LEU A 144 -9.07 -2.66 -15.63
N PRO A 145 -8.36 -1.79 -14.88
CA PRO A 145 -7.19 -1.09 -15.38
C PRO A 145 -6.09 -2.05 -15.86
N LYS A 146 -5.48 -1.74 -17.01
CA LYS A 146 -4.45 -2.58 -17.66
C LYS A 146 -3.08 -1.89 -17.72
N ALA A 147 -2.98 -0.65 -17.23
CA ALA A 147 -1.73 0.10 -17.18
C ALA A 147 -0.59 -0.67 -16.48
N GLY A 148 -0.87 -1.44 -15.43
CA GLY A 148 0.14 -2.24 -14.72
C GLY A 148 0.83 -3.28 -15.61
N LEU A 149 0.03 -4.05 -16.37
CA LEU A 149 0.54 -5.01 -17.36
C LEU A 149 1.28 -4.31 -18.50
N LEU A 150 0.81 -3.15 -18.96
CA LEU A 150 1.49 -2.37 -19.99
C LEU A 150 2.88 -1.91 -19.51
N VAL A 151 2.98 -1.34 -18.30
CA VAL A 151 4.26 -0.94 -17.69
C VAL A 151 5.20 -2.15 -17.56
N LEU A 152 4.68 -3.32 -17.18
CA LEU A 152 5.46 -4.55 -17.14
C LEU A 152 6.04 -4.90 -18.52
N VAL A 153 5.23 -4.95 -19.57
CA VAL A 153 5.66 -5.28 -20.94
C VAL A 153 6.68 -4.26 -21.46
N LEU A 154 6.41 -2.96 -21.32
CA LEU A 154 7.35 -1.89 -21.67
C LEU A 154 8.69 -2.02 -20.92
N SER A 155 8.65 -2.44 -19.64
CA SER A 155 9.86 -2.65 -18.84
C SER A 155 10.67 -3.88 -19.25
N VAL A 156 10.02 -4.93 -19.76
CA VAL A 156 10.69 -6.14 -20.30
C VAL A 156 11.40 -5.77 -21.60
N ILE A 157 10.70 -5.12 -22.54
CA ILE A 157 11.29 -4.69 -23.82
C ILE A 157 12.51 -3.79 -23.57
N MET A 158 12.36 -2.77 -22.72
CA MET A 158 13.44 -1.85 -22.35
C MET A 158 14.66 -2.57 -21.73
N ARG A 159 14.45 -3.63 -20.93
CA ARG A 159 15.54 -4.37 -20.28
C ARG A 159 16.26 -5.31 -21.26
N ASN A 160 15.53 -5.88 -22.20
CA ASN A 160 16.03 -6.89 -23.12
C ASN A 160 16.56 -6.32 -24.45
N GLY A 161 16.32 -5.04 -24.71
CA GLY A 161 16.86 -4.31 -25.85
C GLY A 161 15.83 -4.15 -26.96
N ASP A 162 15.81 -2.96 -27.55
CA ASP A 162 14.84 -2.57 -28.56
C ASP A 162 15.38 -2.86 -29.97
N PRO A 163 14.67 -3.62 -30.83
CA PRO A 163 13.45 -4.39 -30.59
C PRO A 163 13.69 -5.77 -29.94
N THR A 164 12.78 -6.20 -29.07
CA THR A 164 12.87 -7.46 -28.28
C THR A 164 12.13 -8.62 -28.98
N PRO A 165 12.68 -9.84 -29.04
CA PRO A 165 11.97 -11.03 -29.54
C PRO A 165 10.73 -11.37 -28.72
N GLU A 166 9.65 -11.81 -29.36
CA GLU A 166 8.38 -12.06 -28.67
C GLU A 166 8.47 -13.14 -27.58
N GLU A 167 9.34 -14.14 -27.77
CA GLU A 167 9.54 -15.26 -26.85
C GLU A 167 10.04 -14.80 -25.47
N VAL A 168 10.78 -13.69 -25.44
CA VAL A 168 11.24 -13.03 -24.21
C VAL A 168 10.09 -12.36 -23.46
N VAL A 169 9.18 -11.70 -24.19
CA VAL A 169 8.00 -11.05 -23.63
C VAL A 169 7.02 -12.10 -23.10
N TRP A 170 6.68 -13.10 -23.93
CA TRP A 170 5.80 -14.20 -23.53
C TRP A 170 6.38 -15.03 -22.38
N GLY A 171 7.69 -15.28 -22.37
CA GLY A 171 8.37 -15.96 -21.27
C GLY A 171 8.45 -15.14 -19.97
N ALA A 172 8.39 -13.81 -20.04
CA ALA A 172 8.22 -12.96 -18.85
C ALA A 172 6.77 -12.99 -18.34
N LEU A 173 5.79 -12.85 -19.23
CA LEU A 173 4.36 -12.86 -18.90
C LEU A 173 3.90 -14.21 -18.32
N SER A 174 4.35 -15.33 -18.91
CA SER A 174 3.99 -16.68 -18.46
C SER A 174 4.47 -16.95 -17.01
N ARG A 175 5.62 -16.40 -16.60
CA ARG A 175 6.11 -16.48 -15.21
C ARG A 175 5.27 -15.66 -14.22
N MET A 176 4.46 -14.72 -14.71
CA MET A 176 3.50 -13.93 -13.94
C MET A 176 2.07 -14.47 -14.06
N GLY A 177 1.86 -15.66 -14.66
CA GLY A 177 0.54 -16.28 -14.84
C GLY A 177 -0.25 -15.78 -16.07
N VAL A 178 0.33 -14.90 -16.89
CA VAL A 178 -0.31 -14.34 -18.09
C VAL A 178 0.17 -15.14 -19.31
N CYS A 179 -0.63 -16.12 -19.75
CA CYS A 179 -0.24 -17.10 -20.78
C CYS A 179 -1.07 -16.94 -22.07
N VAL A 180 -0.42 -17.02 -23.22
CA VAL A 180 -1.07 -17.01 -24.55
C VAL A 180 -2.07 -18.18 -24.65
N GLY A 181 -3.25 -17.92 -25.22
CA GLY A 181 -4.28 -18.95 -25.42
C GLY A 181 -4.99 -19.38 -24.13
N ARG A 182 -4.80 -18.66 -23.02
CA ARG A 182 -5.62 -18.77 -21.81
C ARG A 182 -6.12 -17.38 -21.45
N GLU A 183 -7.44 -17.24 -21.35
CA GLU A 183 -8.07 -16.00 -20.92
C GLU A 183 -7.73 -15.72 -19.45
N HIS A 184 -7.17 -14.54 -19.19
CA HIS A 184 -6.81 -14.09 -17.85
C HIS A 184 -7.94 -13.23 -17.26
N SER A 185 -8.40 -13.55 -16.05
CA SER A 185 -9.58 -12.93 -15.41
C SER A 185 -9.56 -11.39 -15.34
N ILE A 186 -8.37 -10.78 -15.31
CA ILE A 186 -8.19 -9.31 -15.28
C ILE A 186 -7.92 -8.73 -16.68
N PHE A 187 -7.26 -9.49 -17.57
CA PHE A 187 -6.63 -8.94 -18.78
C PHE A 187 -7.27 -9.42 -20.10
N GLY A 188 -8.15 -10.42 -20.06
CA GLY A 188 -8.69 -11.07 -21.25
C GLY A 188 -7.67 -12.01 -21.90
N GLU A 189 -7.77 -12.20 -23.21
CA GLU A 189 -6.80 -12.99 -23.98
C GLU A 189 -5.50 -12.17 -24.20
N PRO A 190 -4.32 -12.60 -23.71
CA PRO A 190 -3.12 -11.77 -23.72
C PRO A 190 -2.52 -11.50 -25.11
N LYS A 191 -2.72 -12.39 -26.08
CA LYS A 191 -2.18 -12.23 -27.44
C LYS A 191 -2.93 -11.16 -28.21
N GLU A 192 -4.26 -11.13 -28.13
CA GLU A 192 -5.09 -10.05 -28.67
C GLU A 192 -4.75 -8.70 -28.04
N LEU A 193 -4.65 -8.64 -26.70
CA LEU A 193 -4.31 -7.42 -25.98
C LEU A 193 -2.98 -6.81 -26.44
N LEU A 194 -1.91 -7.61 -26.52
CA LEU A 194 -0.58 -7.11 -26.88
C LEU A 194 -0.41 -6.88 -28.39
N THR A 195 -0.93 -7.75 -29.25
CA THR A 195 -0.62 -7.72 -30.70
C THR A 195 -1.68 -6.99 -31.54
N GLN A 196 -2.87 -6.77 -31.00
CA GLN A 196 -3.95 -6.02 -31.68
C GLN A 196 -4.26 -4.72 -30.93
N VAL A 197 -4.73 -4.81 -29.67
CA VAL A 197 -5.23 -3.62 -28.93
C VAL A 197 -4.12 -2.60 -28.69
N TRP A 198 -3.00 -2.99 -28.06
CA TRP A 198 -1.91 -2.05 -27.79
C TRP A 198 -1.08 -1.64 -29.01
N VAL A 199 -1.17 -2.39 -30.12
CA VAL A 199 -0.62 -1.97 -31.41
C VAL A 199 -1.51 -0.90 -32.04
N GLN A 200 -2.83 -1.10 -32.05
CA GLN A 200 -3.80 -0.11 -32.53
C GLN A 200 -3.82 1.17 -31.68
N GLU A 201 -3.64 1.05 -30.36
CA GLU A 201 -3.48 2.20 -29.47
C GLU A 201 -2.11 2.89 -29.58
N GLY A 202 -1.15 2.32 -30.32
CA GLY A 202 0.18 2.88 -30.55
C GLY A 202 1.15 2.79 -29.36
N TYR A 203 0.84 1.96 -28.36
CA TYR A 203 1.73 1.69 -27.22
C TYR A 203 2.83 0.68 -27.55
N LEU A 204 2.53 -0.28 -28.43
CA LEU A 204 3.47 -1.28 -28.92
C LEU A 204 3.53 -1.24 -30.45
N GLU A 205 4.65 -1.69 -30.99
CA GLU A 205 4.76 -2.13 -32.38
C GLU A 205 5.09 -3.62 -32.37
N TYR A 206 4.47 -4.38 -33.28
CA TYR A 206 4.64 -5.82 -33.40
C TYR A 206 4.75 -6.21 -34.87
N TRP A 207 5.84 -6.87 -35.26
CA TRP A 207 6.07 -7.27 -36.65
C TRP A 207 6.87 -8.57 -36.77
N GLN A 208 6.71 -9.23 -37.92
CA GLN A 208 7.48 -10.41 -38.28
C GLN A 208 8.89 -10.03 -38.73
N VAL A 209 9.89 -10.77 -38.29
CA VAL A 209 11.27 -10.65 -38.77
C VAL A 209 11.33 -11.13 -40.23
N PRO A 210 11.80 -10.30 -41.19
CA PRO A 210 11.99 -10.72 -42.57
C PRO A 210 12.86 -11.97 -42.66
N ASP A 211 12.54 -12.85 -43.61
CA ASP A 211 13.30 -14.07 -43.92
C ASP A 211 13.53 -15.03 -42.73
N SER A 212 12.65 -14.99 -41.73
CA SER A 212 12.66 -15.92 -40.59
C SER A 212 11.94 -17.23 -40.90
N ASP A 213 12.67 -18.34 -40.85
CA ASP A 213 12.14 -19.70 -40.86
C ASP A 213 12.63 -20.49 -39.61
N PRO A 214 11.73 -20.94 -38.71
CA PRO A 214 10.31 -20.60 -38.67
C PRO A 214 10.08 -19.10 -38.44
N ALA A 215 8.88 -18.61 -38.75
CA ALA A 215 8.48 -17.23 -38.55
C ALA A 215 8.70 -16.77 -37.09
N ARG A 216 9.39 -15.63 -36.92
CA ARG A 216 9.64 -15.00 -35.62
C ARG A 216 9.10 -13.58 -35.60
N TYR A 217 8.66 -13.12 -34.44
CA TYR A 217 8.14 -11.77 -34.25
C TYR A 217 8.93 -10.99 -33.21
N LYS A 218 8.83 -9.67 -33.27
CA LYS A 218 9.44 -8.74 -32.30
C LYS A 218 8.45 -7.70 -31.82
N PHE A 219 8.66 -7.27 -30.58
CA PHE A 219 8.01 -6.12 -29.98
C PHE A 219 8.96 -4.92 -29.86
N LEU A 220 8.40 -3.73 -30.03
CA LEU A 220 9.01 -2.45 -29.71
C LEU A 220 8.00 -1.56 -28.97
N TRP A 221 8.49 -0.53 -28.28
CA TRP A 221 7.65 0.57 -27.82
C TRP A 221 7.11 1.35 -29.03
N GLY A 222 5.80 1.53 -29.09
CA GLY A 222 5.16 2.36 -30.12
C GLY A 222 5.24 3.87 -29.81
N PRO A 223 4.82 4.73 -30.76
CA PRO A 223 4.96 6.19 -30.64
C PRO A 223 4.21 6.79 -29.44
N ARG A 224 3.07 6.21 -29.03
CA ARG A 224 2.31 6.70 -27.86
C ARG A 224 3.01 6.40 -26.54
N ALA A 225 3.69 5.25 -26.43
CA ALA A 225 4.49 4.93 -25.25
C ALA A 225 5.63 5.95 -25.05
N TYR A 226 6.26 6.41 -26.13
CA TYR A 226 7.26 7.49 -26.10
C TYR A 226 6.67 8.90 -25.87
N ALA A 227 5.41 9.13 -26.23
CA ALA A 227 4.73 10.41 -25.98
C ALA A 227 4.29 10.56 -24.51
N GLU A 228 3.75 9.51 -23.90
CA GLU A 228 3.24 9.56 -22.52
C GLU A 228 4.37 9.33 -21.49
N THR A 229 5.28 8.39 -21.77
CA THR A 229 6.33 7.99 -20.84
C THR A 229 7.71 7.91 -21.52
N SER A 230 8.73 7.49 -20.77
CA SER A 230 10.09 7.30 -21.29
C SER A 230 10.76 6.13 -20.59
N LYS A 231 11.80 5.57 -21.22
CA LYS A 231 12.60 4.49 -20.61
C LYS A 231 13.15 4.89 -19.24
N GLN A 232 13.55 6.16 -19.06
CA GLN A 232 13.97 6.69 -17.77
C GLN A 232 12.83 6.69 -16.73
N LYS A 233 11.62 7.15 -17.12
CA LYS A 233 10.43 7.11 -16.25
C LYS A 233 10.06 5.67 -15.85
N VAL A 234 10.01 4.73 -16.80
CA VAL A 234 9.73 3.31 -16.56
C VAL A 234 10.81 2.68 -15.67
N MET A 235 12.10 2.93 -15.93
CA MET A 235 13.19 2.45 -15.09
C MET A 235 13.08 3.00 -13.65
N ALA A 236 12.82 4.29 -13.49
CA ALA A 236 12.62 4.91 -12.18
C ALA A 236 11.43 4.28 -11.43
N PHE A 237 10.30 4.04 -12.11
CA PHE A 237 9.16 3.34 -11.54
C PHE A 237 9.52 1.92 -11.05
N VAL A 238 10.17 1.11 -11.89
CA VAL A 238 10.62 -0.24 -11.53
C VAL A 238 11.58 -0.21 -10.34
N LEU A 239 12.49 0.77 -10.27
CA LEU A 239 13.40 0.93 -9.14
C LEU A 239 12.67 1.35 -7.85
N ARG A 240 11.70 2.28 -7.92
CA ARG A 240 10.87 2.66 -6.76
C ARG A 240 10.10 1.46 -6.20
N VAL A 241 9.49 0.66 -7.08
CA VAL A 241 8.78 -0.57 -6.73
C VAL A 241 9.71 -1.58 -6.06
N ARG A 242 10.88 -1.86 -6.64
CA ARG A 242 11.87 -2.78 -6.04
C ARG A 242 12.41 -2.28 -4.69
N GLN A 243 12.60 -0.97 -4.54
CA GLN A 243 13.02 -0.36 -3.27
C GLN A 243 11.95 -0.47 -2.18
N ARG A 244 10.66 -0.31 -2.53
CA ARG A 244 9.53 -0.54 -1.61
C ARG A 244 9.51 -1.99 -1.15
N ALA A 245 9.53 -2.95 -2.08
CA ALA A 245 9.56 -4.38 -1.76
C ALA A 245 10.76 -4.79 -0.89
N TRP A 246 11.96 -4.25 -1.18
CA TRP A 246 13.15 -4.48 -0.34
C TRP A 246 12.98 -3.93 1.08
N ARG A 247 12.37 -2.75 1.24
CA ARG A 247 12.02 -2.20 2.55
C ARG A 247 10.95 -3.04 3.26
N SER A 248 9.94 -3.56 2.55
CA SER A 248 8.96 -4.52 3.09
C SER A 248 9.64 -5.74 3.69
N PHE A 249 10.57 -6.34 2.94
CA PHE A 249 11.32 -7.51 3.37
C PHE A 249 12.20 -7.24 4.61
N LEU A 250 12.92 -6.12 4.64
CA LEU A 250 13.75 -5.77 5.79
C LEU A 250 12.94 -5.46 7.06
N LEU A 251 11.74 -4.90 6.94
CA LEU A 251 10.83 -4.69 8.07
C LEU A 251 10.38 -6.03 8.66
N GLN A 252 9.88 -6.95 7.81
CA GLN A 252 9.47 -8.30 8.24
C GLN A 252 10.60 -9.09 8.90
N PHE A 253 11.83 -8.98 8.37
CA PHE A 253 13.01 -9.60 8.98
C PHE A 253 13.33 -9.03 10.36
N ALA A 254 13.24 -7.70 10.53
CA ALA A 254 13.50 -7.04 11.81
C ALA A 254 12.39 -7.29 12.86
N GLU A 255 11.15 -7.51 12.41
CA GLU A 255 10.02 -7.93 13.25
C GLU A 255 10.23 -9.36 13.75
N ALA A 256 10.49 -10.32 12.84
CA ALA A 256 10.75 -11.72 13.19
C ALA A 256 11.96 -11.89 14.14
N ALA A 257 13.05 -11.13 13.94
CA ALA A 257 14.21 -11.18 14.83
C ALA A 257 13.89 -10.72 16.28
N ARG A 258 12.94 -9.79 16.45
CA ARG A 258 12.50 -9.32 17.78
C ARG A 258 11.58 -10.33 18.48
N GLU A 259 10.82 -11.10 17.71
CA GLU A 259 9.99 -12.19 18.25
C GLU A 259 10.87 -13.33 18.81
N GLU A 260 11.98 -13.68 18.15
CA GLU A 260 12.93 -14.68 18.67
C GLU A 260 13.69 -14.19 19.92
N GLU A 261 14.16 -12.94 19.94
CA GLU A 261 14.78 -12.36 21.14
C GLU A 261 13.81 -12.26 22.33
N GLY A 262 12.52 -11.96 22.06
CA GLY A 262 11.47 -11.91 23.10
C GLY A 262 11.14 -13.26 23.73
N GLN A 263 11.30 -14.37 23.00
CA GLN A 263 11.04 -15.72 23.51
C GLN A 263 12.25 -16.34 24.22
N GLY A 264 13.48 -15.86 23.97
CA GLY A 264 14.70 -16.34 24.63
C GLY A 264 14.88 -15.92 26.10
N GLY A 265 14.10 -14.94 26.59
CA GLY A 265 14.36 -14.27 27.88
C GLY A 265 13.90 -14.99 29.16
N LEU A 266 13.15 -16.10 29.07
CA LEU A 266 12.36 -16.63 30.20
C LEU A 266 12.86 -17.97 30.81
N SER A 267 14.13 -18.35 30.58
CA SER A 267 14.71 -19.62 31.06
C SER A 267 16.05 -19.48 31.80
N GLN A 268 16.17 -18.55 32.76
CA GLN A 268 17.21 -18.62 33.82
C GLN A 268 16.67 -18.22 35.20
N SER A 269 15.89 -19.11 35.82
CA SER A 269 15.64 -19.10 37.26
C SER A 269 15.21 -20.48 37.74
N SER A 270 16.16 -21.24 38.32
CA SER A 270 15.96 -22.27 39.37
C SER A 270 17.10 -23.29 39.35
N SER A 271 18.08 -23.10 40.22
CA SER A 271 18.97 -24.17 40.70
C SER A 271 19.44 -23.82 42.11
N GLN A 272 18.52 -23.89 43.06
CA GLN A 272 18.90 -24.16 44.45
C GLN A 272 19.27 -25.63 44.53
N SER A 273 20.51 -25.92 44.89
CA SER A 273 20.97 -27.26 45.25
C SER A 273 21.59 -27.24 46.64
N ASN A 274 20.77 -27.57 47.64
CA ASN A 274 21.21 -27.95 48.98
C ASN A 274 20.52 -29.28 49.31
N PRO A 275 21.29 -30.34 49.61
CA PRO A 275 20.80 -31.42 50.44
C PRO A 275 21.65 -31.58 51.71
N SER A 276 20.98 -31.88 52.81
CA SER A 276 21.57 -31.99 54.15
C SER A 276 22.20 -33.36 54.40
N LEU A 277 23.41 -33.38 54.98
CA LEU A 277 23.72 -33.99 56.29
C LEU A 277 25.17 -33.72 56.70
#